data_AF-A0A7Y5F741-F1
#
_entry.id   AF-A0A7Y5F741-F1
#
_cell.length_a   1.000
_cell.length_b   1.000
_cell.length_c   1.000
_cell.angle_alpha   90.00
_cell.angle_beta   90.00
_cell.angle_gamma   90.00
#
_symmetry.space_group_name_H-M   'P 1'
#
loop_
_entity.id
_entity.type
_entity.pdbx_description
1 polymer ?
#
loop_
_entity_poly.entity_id
_entity_poly.type
_entity_poly.pdbx_seq_one_letter_code
_entity_poly.pdbx_strand_id
1 'polypeptide(L)'
;MYWKIIPERGEPSAPATRHQTHGRFVLHRHHDADGPHLDLRFEQDGYLSGFRVDALTLDNEVCASEKGAHPIAWLERDGDAVREDAGTYHRQVISENEMTIMLHGAQGIRVLRAVREPGLTPSHVRDVCAALHTGGASATDAARLIADGIAARRRATERLCGLARELDGAAFDEDVCRRSLAPLTLEDIHAQLRGYEARFDAKYPPAPVSRPERLPERSAADAMGKALEIARG
;
A
#
# COMPACT_ATOMS: atom_id res chain seq x y z
N MET A 1 -0.47 -15.48 3.38
CA MET A 1 -1.20 -15.55 2.10
C MET A 1 -2.64 -15.18 2.39
N TYR A 2 -3.28 -14.42 1.50
CA TYR A 2 -4.63 -13.90 1.73
C TYR A 2 -5.55 -14.36 0.61
N TRP A 3 -6.84 -14.44 0.94
CA TRP A 3 -7.92 -14.72 0.02
C TRP A 3 -8.80 -13.49 -0.10
N LYS A 4 -9.31 -13.24 -1.30
CA LYS A 4 -10.47 -12.37 -1.51
C LYS A 4 -11.70 -13.25 -1.54
N ILE A 5 -12.67 -12.94 -0.70
CA ILE A 5 -13.99 -13.56 -0.71
C ILE A 5 -14.94 -12.57 -1.38
N ILE A 6 -15.51 -12.98 -2.51
CA ILE A 6 -16.37 -12.14 -3.36
C ILE A 6 -17.75 -12.79 -3.39
N PRO A 7 -18.80 -12.13 -2.88
CA PRO A 7 -20.16 -12.64 -3.00
C PRO A 7 -20.61 -12.55 -4.45
N GLU A 8 -21.16 -13.64 -4.99
CA GLU A 8 -21.78 -13.60 -6.30
C GLU A 8 -23.16 -12.94 -6.20
N ARG A 9 -23.36 -11.87 -6.98
CA ARG A 9 -24.64 -11.16 -7.06
C ARG A 9 -25.43 -11.70 -8.25
N GLY A 10 -26.43 -12.52 -7.95
CA GLY A 10 -27.34 -13.09 -8.94
C GLY A 10 -28.27 -14.09 -8.27
N GLU A 11 -29.44 -14.35 -8.85
CA GLU A 11 -30.17 -15.55 -8.45
C GLU A 11 -29.25 -16.75 -8.71
N PRO A 12 -29.01 -17.62 -7.71
CA PRO A 12 -28.23 -18.81 -7.94
C PRO A 12 -28.93 -19.58 -9.05
N SER A 13 -28.29 -19.65 -10.23
CA SER A 13 -28.80 -20.39 -11.38
C SER A 13 -29.22 -21.76 -10.88
N ALA A 14 -30.54 -22.03 -10.92
CA ALA A 14 -31.14 -23.17 -10.24
C ALA A 14 -30.29 -24.42 -10.52
N PRO A 15 -29.66 -25.02 -9.49
CA PRO A 15 -28.74 -26.11 -9.74
C PRO A 15 -29.52 -27.28 -10.31
N ALA A 16 -29.16 -27.71 -11.52
CA ALA A 16 -29.84 -28.79 -12.23
C ALA A 16 -29.71 -30.17 -11.56
N THR A 17 -29.05 -30.26 -10.39
CA THR A 17 -28.84 -31.51 -9.66
C THR A 17 -28.81 -31.25 -8.15
N ARG A 18 -29.33 -32.20 -7.36
CA ARG A 18 -29.16 -32.21 -5.90
C ARG A 18 -27.67 -32.31 -5.60
N HIS A 19 -27.02 -31.18 -5.33
CA HIS A 19 -25.62 -31.18 -4.96
C HIS A 19 -25.46 -31.98 -3.66
N GLN A 20 -24.61 -33.00 -3.70
CA GLN A 20 -24.15 -33.67 -2.49
C GLN A 20 -23.44 -32.61 -1.63
N THR A 21 -23.91 -32.43 -0.41
CA THR A 21 -23.29 -31.51 0.56
C THR A 21 -21.92 -32.05 0.93
N HIS A 22 -20.91 -31.18 0.97
CA HIS A 22 -19.56 -31.57 1.40
C HIS A 22 -19.45 -31.69 2.92
N GLY A 23 -20.30 -30.99 3.67
CA GLY A 23 -20.35 -31.04 5.12
C GLY A 23 -21.16 -29.88 5.68
N ARG A 24 -20.99 -29.62 6.97
CA ARG A 24 -21.57 -28.47 7.66
C ARG A 24 -20.64 -27.27 7.67
N PHE A 25 -21.21 -26.09 7.81
CA PHE A 25 -20.46 -24.87 8.07
C PHE A 25 -21.04 -24.13 9.27
N VAL A 26 -20.20 -23.27 9.85
CA VAL A 26 -20.64 -22.27 10.82
C VAL A 26 -19.94 -20.94 10.53
N LEU A 27 -20.70 -19.85 10.65
CA LEU A 27 -20.21 -18.49 10.54
C LEU A 27 -20.34 -17.82 11.91
N HIS A 28 -19.21 -17.49 12.51
CA HIS A 28 -19.16 -16.82 13.80
C HIS A 28 -18.61 -15.40 13.66
N ARG A 29 -19.17 -14.46 14.42
CA ARG A 29 -18.58 -13.16 14.68
C ARG A 29 -17.79 -13.22 15.98
N HIS A 30 -16.51 -12.85 15.89
CA HIS A 30 -15.57 -12.80 17.02
C HIS A 30 -15.09 -11.36 17.24
N HIS A 31 -14.56 -11.10 18.42
CA HIS A 31 -13.86 -9.86 18.74
C HIS A 31 -12.60 -10.23 19.53
N ASP A 32 -11.43 -9.97 18.96
CA ASP A 32 -10.14 -10.20 19.62
C ASP A 32 -9.24 -8.95 19.55
N ALA A 33 -7.95 -9.11 19.86
CA ALA A 33 -6.99 -8.02 19.89
C ALA A 33 -6.82 -7.30 18.53
N ASP A 34 -7.10 -7.97 17.41
CA ASP A 34 -7.03 -7.37 16.08
C ASP A 34 -8.39 -6.77 15.65
N GLY A 35 -9.39 -6.83 16.52
CA GLY A 35 -10.72 -6.24 16.32
C GLY A 35 -11.81 -7.26 15.95
N PRO A 36 -13.01 -6.75 15.62
CA PRO A 36 -14.14 -7.59 15.26
C PRO A 36 -13.98 -8.18 13.86
N HIS A 37 -14.26 -9.47 13.71
CA HIS A 37 -14.11 -10.19 12.45
C HIS A 37 -15.12 -11.35 12.35
N LEU A 38 -15.21 -11.94 11.16
CA LEU A 38 -15.96 -13.16 10.92
C LEU A 38 -15.01 -14.36 10.81
N ASP A 39 -15.44 -15.50 11.33
CA ASP A 39 -14.81 -16.78 11.14
C ASP A 39 -15.78 -17.72 10.41
N LEU A 40 -15.48 -18.01 9.14
CA LEU A 40 -16.21 -18.97 8.33
C LEU A 40 -15.51 -20.33 8.42
N ARG A 41 -16.16 -21.33 9.01
CA ARG A 41 -15.59 -22.65 9.27
C ARG A 41 -16.37 -23.74 8.55
N PHE A 42 -15.66 -24.72 8.01
CA PHE A 42 -16.17 -25.85 7.24
C PHE A 42 -15.74 -27.16 7.89
N GLU A 43 -16.69 -28.07 8.04
CA GLU A 43 -16.45 -29.46 8.43
C GLU A 43 -15.70 -30.21 7.33
N GLN A 44 -14.52 -30.75 7.68
CA GLN A 44 -13.66 -31.57 6.82
C GLN A 44 -12.97 -32.63 7.68
N ASP A 45 -13.16 -33.91 7.32
CA ASP A 45 -12.43 -35.05 7.91
C ASP A 45 -12.29 -35.03 9.45
N GLY A 46 -13.36 -34.67 10.16
CA GLY A 46 -13.40 -34.67 11.63
C GLY A 46 -12.83 -33.42 12.31
N TYR A 47 -12.45 -32.39 11.55
CA TYR A 47 -12.03 -31.08 12.06
C TYR A 47 -12.71 -29.94 11.29
N LEU A 48 -12.43 -28.70 11.71
CA LEU A 48 -12.86 -27.50 11.00
C LEU A 48 -11.68 -26.78 10.37
N SER A 49 -11.80 -26.44 9.09
CA SER A 49 -10.91 -25.50 8.40
C SER A 49 -11.73 -24.29 7.93
N GLY A 50 -11.08 -23.27 7.35
CA GLY A 50 -11.81 -22.18 6.72
C GLY A 50 -11.07 -20.86 6.77
N PHE A 51 -11.81 -19.78 6.96
CA PHE A 51 -11.32 -18.41 6.80
C PHE A 51 -11.59 -17.56 8.03
N ARG A 52 -10.58 -16.76 8.40
CA ARG A 52 -10.78 -15.55 9.19
C ARG A 52 -10.99 -14.42 8.19
N VAL A 53 -12.18 -13.85 8.16
CA VAL A 53 -12.59 -12.80 7.23
C VAL A 53 -12.50 -11.46 7.94
N ASP A 54 -11.72 -10.54 7.38
CA ASP A 54 -11.49 -9.18 7.89
C ASP A 54 -12.67 -8.26 7.55
N ALA A 55 -13.84 -8.64 8.02
CA ALA A 55 -15.10 -7.92 7.87
C ALA A 55 -16.13 -8.44 8.88
N LEU A 56 -17.23 -7.68 9.02
CA LEU A 56 -18.38 -8.06 9.85
C LEU A 56 -19.53 -8.67 9.05
N THR A 57 -19.51 -8.59 7.72
CA THR A 57 -20.49 -9.22 6.83
C THR A 57 -19.80 -9.78 5.59
N LEU A 58 -20.50 -10.65 4.84
CA LEU A 58 -20.01 -11.24 3.59
C LEU A 58 -20.71 -10.64 2.36
N ASP A 59 -21.22 -9.40 2.45
CA ASP A 59 -22.06 -8.79 1.41
C ASP A 59 -21.26 -8.02 0.35
N ASN A 60 -19.97 -7.81 0.60
CA ASN A 60 -19.02 -7.15 -0.29
C ASN A 60 -17.77 -8.01 -0.47
N GLU A 61 -16.90 -7.60 -1.41
CA GLU A 61 -15.56 -8.15 -1.50
C GLU A 61 -14.79 -7.86 -0.21
N VAL A 62 -14.24 -8.92 0.40
CA VAL A 62 -13.55 -8.85 1.69
C VAL A 62 -12.28 -9.67 1.67
N CYS A 63 -11.29 -9.24 2.45
CA CYS A 63 -10.05 -9.98 2.64
C CYS A 63 -10.23 -11.07 3.69
N ALA A 64 -9.49 -12.17 3.54
CA ALA A 64 -9.50 -13.26 4.48
C ALA A 64 -8.14 -13.96 4.58
N SER A 65 -7.88 -14.62 5.69
CA SER A 65 -6.75 -15.54 5.88
C SER A 65 -7.24 -16.95 6.16
N GLU A 66 -6.50 -17.96 5.70
CA GLU A 66 -6.81 -19.34 6.05
C GLU A 66 -6.59 -19.59 7.54
N LYS A 67 -7.53 -20.29 8.16
CA LYS A 67 -7.40 -20.80 9.52
C LYS A 67 -6.87 -22.23 9.48
N GLY A 68 -6.00 -22.55 10.44
CA GLY A 68 -5.61 -23.94 10.72
C GLY A 68 -6.78 -24.78 11.22
N ALA A 69 -6.52 -26.06 11.50
CA ALA A 69 -7.53 -26.98 12.00
C ALA A 69 -8.07 -26.55 13.38
N HIS A 70 -9.40 -26.58 13.53
CA HIS A 70 -10.11 -26.32 14.79
C HIS A 70 -10.96 -27.54 15.19
N PRO A 71 -11.29 -27.69 16.49
CA PRO A 71 -12.15 -28.77 16.96
C PRO A 71 -13.55 -28.73 16.32
N ILE A 72 -14.09 -29.89 15.95
CA ILE A 72 -15.44 -30.03 15.39
C ILE A 72 -16.56 -29.52 16.32
N ALA A 73 -16.30 -29.48 17.63
CA ALA A 73 -17.25 -29.00 18.64
C ALA A 73 -17.73 -27.56 18.40
N TRP A 74 -16.97 -26.74 17.66
CA TRP A 74 -17.36 -25.38 17.27
C TRP A 74 -18.57 -25.34 16.32
N LEU A 75 -18.97 -26.45 15.71
CA LEU A 75 -20.24 -26.52 14.97
C LEU A 75 -21.45 -26.43 15.89
N GLU A 76 -21.31 -26.87 17.14
CA GLU A 76 -22.41 -26.97 18.12
C GLU A 76 -22.25 -25.99 19.29
N ARG A 77 -21.05 -25.40 19.46
CA ARG A 77 -20.71 -24.54 20.58
C ARG A 77 -20.10 -23.24 20.07
N ASP A 78 -20.68 -22.13 20.49
CA ASP A 78 -20.25 -20.80 20.05
C ASP A 78 -19.12 -20.23 20.92
N GLY A 79 -19.03 -20.67 22.18
CA GLY A 79 -18.04 -20.15 23.13
C GLY A 79 -18.34 -18.68 23.46
N ASP A 80 -17.36 -17.82 23.21
CA ASP A 80 -17.45 -16.35 23.34
C ASP A 80 -17.87 -15.67 22.03
N ALA A 81 -18.04 -16.43 20.94
CA ALA A 81 -18.45 -15.92 19.66
C ALA A 81 -19.97 -15.78 19.53
N VAL A 82 -20.41 -14.97 18.57
CA VAL A 82 -21.82 -14.88 18.17
C VAL A 82 -22.02 -15.64 16.87
N ARG A 83 -22.96 -16.59 16.84
CA ARG A 83 -23.33 -17.30 15.63
C ARG A 83 -24.18 -16.42 14.71
N GLU A 84 -23.63 -16.12 13.53
CA GLU A 84 -24.30 -15.33 12.49
C GLU A 84 -25.12 -16.23 11.56
N ASP A 85 -24.57 -17.40 11.21
CA ASP A 85 -25.25 -18.40 10.38
C ASP A 85 -24.64 -19.80 10.57
N ALA A 86 -25.39 -20.83 10.22
CA ALA A 86 -24.92 -22.21 10.18
C ALA A 86 -25.78 -23.05 9.25
N GLY A 87 -25.20 -24.13 8.71
CA GLY A 87 -25.94 -25.05 7.85
C GLY A 87 -25.03 -25.99 7.11
N THR A 88 -25.35 -26.29 5.85
CA THR A 88 -24.54 -27.16 4.99
C THR A 88 -23.86 -26.35 3.90
N TYR A 89 -22.72 -26.82 3.41
CA TYR A 89 -22.03 -26.17 2.30
C TYR A 89 -21.72 -27.12 1.16
N HIS A 90 -21.55 -26.52 -0.01
CA HIS A 90 -20.95 -27.15 -1.18
C HIS A 90 -19.75 -26.33 -1.63
N ARG A 91 -18.65 -27.01 -2.00
CA ARG A 91 -17.42 -26.39 -2.46
C ARG A 91 -17.08 -26.94 -3.83
N GLN A 92 -16.86 -26.05 -4.79
CA GLN A 92 -16.36 -26.38 -6.11
C GLN A 92 -14.98 -25.75 -6.28
N VAL A 93 -13.95 -26.58 -6.38
CA VAL A 93 -12.58 -26.12 -6.64
C VAL A 93 -12.43 -25.90 -8.13
N ILE A 94 -12.11 -24.67 -8.54
CA ILE A 94 -11.87 -24.30 -9.94
C ILE A 94 -10.38 -24.47 -10.24
N SER A 95 -9.52 -24.02 -9.33
CA SER A 95 -8.07 -24.18 -9.37
C SER A 95 -7.49 -24.20 -7.96
N GLU A 96 -6.16 -24.36 -7.83
CA GLU A 96 -5.46 -24.18 -6.55
C GLU A 96 -5.63 -22.78 -5.93
N ASN A 97 -5.94 -21.78 -6.75
CA ASN A 97 -6.04 -20.38 -6.36
C ASN A 97 -7.49 -19.87 -6.42
N GLU A 98 -8.47 -20.71 -6.76
CA GLU A 98 -9.85 -20.28 -6.93
C GLU A 98 -10.85 -21.39 -6.60
N MET A 99 -11.87 -21.04 -5.83
CA MET A 99 -13.00 -21.93 -5.53
C MET A 99 -14.29 -21.16 -5.37
N THR A 100 -15.41 -21.84 -5.63
CA THR A 100 -16.75 -21.36 -5.30
C THR A 100 -17.28 -22.14 -4.10
N ILE A 101 -17.87 -21.42 -3.16
CA ILE A 101 -18.45 -21.95 -1.92
C ILE A 101 -19.91 -21.53 -1.87
N MET A 102 -20.80 -22.50 -1.83
CA MET A 102 -22.23 -22.28 -1.66
C MET A 102 -22.62 -22.67 -0.23
N LEU A 103 -23.12 -21.70 0.52
CA LEU A 103 -23.57 -21.84 1.90
C LEU A 103 -25.10 -21.94 1.89
N HIS A 104 -25.64 -23.02 2.45
CA HIS A 104 -27.07 -23.20 2.69
C HIS A 104 -27.33 -23.03 4.18
N GLY A 105 -27.62 -21.80 4.59
CA GLY A 105 -27.83 -21.43 5.98
C GLY A 105 -29.28 -21.08 6.30
N ALA A 106 -29.51 -20.60 7.52
CA ALA A 106 -30.82 -20.15 7.97
C ALA A 106 -31.29 -18.88 7.24
N GLN A 107 -30.35 -18.09 6.71
CA GLN A 107 -30.61 -16.84 5.98
C GLN A 107 -30.76 -17.06 4.46
N GLY A 108 -30.78 -18.31 4.00
CA GLY A 108 -30.90 -18.67 2.58
C GLY A 108 -29.59 -19.18 1.99
N ILE A 109 -29.46 -19.07 0.66
CA ILE A 109 -28.30 -19.55 -0.08
C ILE A 109 -27.38 -18.38 -0.38
N ARG A 110 -26.09 -18.50 -0.02
CA ARG A 110 -25.04 -17.53 -0.35
C ARG A 110 -23.97 -18.21 -1.19
N VAL A 111 -23.64 -17.64 -2.35
CA VAL A 111 -22.54 -18.11 -3.20
C VAL A 111 -21.36 -17.16 -3.07
N LEU A 112 -20.21 -17.71 -2.72
CA LEU A 112 -18.96 -16.99 -2.49
C LEU A 112 -17.90 -17.51 -3.45
N ARG A 113 -17.24 -16.61 -4.16
CA ARG A 113 -16.03 -16.90 -4.92
C ARG A 113 -14.81 -16.52 -4.08
N ALA A 114 -13.98 -17.49 -3.75
CA ALA A 114 -12.74 -17.28 -3.02
C ALA A 114 -11.56 -17.32 -3.99
N VAL A 115 -10.82 -16.23 -4.10
CA VAL A 115 -9.64 -16.08 -4.97
C VAL A 115 -8.40 -15.83 -4.12
N ARG A 116 -7.37 -16.65 -4.31
CA ARG A 116 -6.09 -16.53 -3.60
C ARG A 116 -5.27 -15.43 -4.23
N GLU A 117 -4.90 -14.44 -3.43
CA GLU A 117 -4.01 -13.36 -3.88
C GLU A 117 -2.54 -13.79 -3.69
N PRO A 118 -1.71 -13.70 -4.74
CA PRO A 118 -0.27 -13.93 -4.63
C PRO A 118 0.34 -12.77 -3.84
N GLY A 119 0.23 -12.83 -2.52
CA GLY A 119 0.81 -11.83 -1.63
C GLY A 119 2.34 -11.79 -1.73
N LEU A 120 2.94 -10.88 -0.96
CA LEU A 120 4.40 -10.81 -0.83
C LEU A 120 4.96 -12.14 -0.32
N THR A 121 6.11 -12.56 -0.86
CA THR A 121 6.85 -13.70 -0.34
C THR A 121 7.35 -13.41 1.08
N PRO A 122 7.64 -14.43 1.90
CA PRO A 122 8.18 -14.22 3.25
C PRO A 122 9.46 -13.37 3.27
N SER A 123 10.31 -13.47 2.23
CA SER A 123 11.50 -12.63 2.11
C SER A 123 11.13 -11.16 1.93
N HIS A 124 10.21 -10.85 1.02
CA HIS A 124 9.76 -9.47 0.79
C HIS A 124 9.04 -8.88 2.01
N VAL A 125 8.23 -9.68 2.72
CA VAL A 125 7.59 -9.24 3.97
C VAL A 125 8.66 -8.86 5.01
N ARG A 126 9.68 -9.71 5.17
CA ARG A 126 10.80 -9.43 6.08
C ARG A 126 11.56 -8.17 5.70
N ASP A 127 11.82 -7.96 4.41
CA ASP A 127 12.55 -6.78 3.93
C ASP A 127 11.75 -5.49 4.18
N VAL A 128 10.44 -5.52 3.95
CA VAL A 128 9.54 -4.40 4.30
C VAL A 128 9.52 -4.14 5.80
N CYS A 129 9.36 -5.18 6.63
CA CYS A 129 9.37 -5.04 8.09
C CYS A 129 10.70 -4.49 8.62
N ALA A 130 11.84 -4.95 8.06
CA ALA A 130 13.17 -4.45 8.42
C ALA A 130 13.34 -2.97 8.02
N ALA A 131 12.86 -2.58 6.85
CA ALA A 131 12.88 -1.19 6.41
C ALA A 131 12.03 -0.28 7.32
N LEU A 132 10.83 -0.72 7.71
CA LEU A 132 9.97 0.01 8.65
C LEU A 132 10.64 0.15 10.02
N HIS A 133 11.20 -0.94 10.55
CA HIS A 133 11.90 -0.92 11.84
C HIS A 133 13.10 0.05 11.82
N THR A 134 13.91 0.00 10.76
CA THR A 134 15.06 0.91 10.58
C THR A 134 14.60 2.37 10.49
N GLY A 135 13.46 2.62 9.87
CA GLY A 135 12.85 3.96 9.79
C GLY A 135 12.04 4.39 11.02
N GLY A 136 11.98 3.58 12.08
CA GLY A 136 11.16 3.86 13.26
C GLY A 136 9.66 3.92 12.96
N ALA A 137 9.21 3.28 11.88
CA ALA A 137 7.82 3.28 11.42
C ALA A 137 7.08 2.02 11.86
N SER A 138 5.77 2.16 12.05
CA SER A 138 4.88 1.04 12.38
C SER A 138 4.44 0.27 11.12
N ALA A 139 3.97 -0.97 11.30
CA ALA A 139 3.33 -1.72 10.21
C ALA A 139 2.09 -1.00 9.66
N THR A 140 1.36 -0.26 10.50
CA THR A 140 0.21 0.54 10.09
C THR A 140 0.57 1.70 9.16
N ASP A 141 1.82 2.20 9.21
CA ASP A 141 2.31 3.25 8.32
C ASP A 141 2.79 2.72 6.96
N ALA A 142 2.94 1.40 6.80
CA ALA A 142 3.65 0.80 5.67
C ALA A 142 3.06 1.22 4.31
N ALA A 143 1.74 1.12 4.15
CA ALA A 143 1.06 1.47 2.91
C ALA A 143 1.26 2.94 2.54
N ARG A 144 1.15 3.86 3.51
CA ARG A 144 1.36 5.29 3.32
C ARG A 144 2.80 5.60 2.92
N LEU A 145 3.78 5.06 3.66
CA LEU A 145 5.21 5.30 3.39
C LEU A 145 5.65 4.75 2.02
N ILE A 146 5.14 3.59 1.60
CA ILE A 146 5.38 3.05 0.26
C ILE A 146 4.82 4.00 -0.81
N ALA A 147 3.58 4.48 -0.64
CA ALA A 147 2.97 5.42 -1.57
C ALA A 147 3.74 6.75 -1.65
N ASP A 148 4.14 7.29 -0.51
CA ASP A 148 4.94 8.51 -0.41
C ASP A 148 6.31 8.33 -1.07
N GLY A 149 6.98 7.19 -0.86
CA GLY A 149 8.25 6.84 -1.48
C GLY A 149 8.16 6.74 -3.01
N ILE A 150 7.12 6.10 -3.53
CA ILE A 150 6.85 6.04 -4.98
C ILE A 150 6.63 7.44 -5.55
N ALA A 151 5.83 8.27 -4.87
CA ALA A 151 5.55 9.64 -5.31
C ALA A 151 6.80 10.55 -5.24
N ALA A 152 7.63 10.40 -4.20
CA ALA A 152 8.90 11.10 -4.07
C ALA A 152 9.85 10.72 -5.20
N ARG A 153 10.00 9.42 -5.49
CA ARG A 153 10.82 8.92 -6.60
C ARG A 153 10.35 9.48 -7.94
N ARG A 154 9.04 9.41 -8.23
CA ARG A 154 8.47 9.95 -9.47
C ARG A 154 8.81 11.44 -9.65
N ARG A 155 8.59 12.26 -8.62
CA ARG A 155 8.89 13.71 -8.64
C ARG A 155 10.37 13.99 -8.84
N ALA A 156 11.25 13.24 -8.18
CA ALA A 156 12.68 13.37 -8.32
C ALA A 156 13.14 13.03 -9.76
N THR A 157 12.63 11.92 -10.32
CA THR A 157 12.88 11.53 -11.72
C THR A 157 12.38 12.60 -12.70
N GLU A 158 11.15 13.08 -12.54
CA GLU A 158 10.57 14.13 -13.40
C GLU A 158 11.40 15.41 -13.37
N ARG A 159 11.81 15.86 -12.18
CA ARG A 159 12.65 17.04 -12.01
C ARG A 159 14.02 16.86 -12.67
N LEU A 160 14.66 15.72 -12.48
CA LEU A 160 15.95 15.41 -13.10
C LEU A 160 15.83 15.39 -14.62
N CYS A 161 14.85 14.70 -15.19
CA CYS A 161 14.58 14.72 -16.63
C CYS A 161 14.29 16.14 -17.15
N GLY A 162 13.56 16.96 -16.39
CA GLY A 162 13.29 18.35 -16.74
C GLY A 162 14.57 19.20 -16.82
N LEU A 163 15.45 19.10 -15.82
CA LEU A 163 16.74 19.79 -15.83
C LEU A 163 17.66 19.28 -16.94
N ALA A 164 17.70 17.98 -17.17
CA ALA A 164 18.49 17.37 -18.23
C ALA A 164 18.05 17.84 -19.62
N ARG A 165 16.73 17.87 -19.87
CA ARG A 165 16.17 18.42 -21.11
C ARG A 165 16.61 19.86 -21.35
N GLU A 166 16.53 20.70 -20.31
CA GLU A 166 16.87 22.12 -20.42
C GLU A 166 18.39 22.34 -20.61
N LEU A 167 19.22 21.43 -20.10
CA LEU A 167 20.67 21.47 -20.27
C LEU A 167 21.13 20.95 -21.64
N ASP A 168 20.60 19.81 -22.07
CA ASP A 168 21.07 19.07 -23.24
C ASP A 168 20.26 19.36 -24.52
N GLY A 169 19.11 20.04 -24.39
CA GLY A 169 18.31 20.54 -25.52
C GLY A 169 17.81 19.43 -26.44
N ALA A 170 18.02 19.61 -27.75
CA ALA A 170 17.55 18.67 -28.78
C ALA A 170 18.22 17.28 -28.71
N ALA A 171 19.33 17.14 -27.99
CA ALA A 171 20.02 15.86 -27.81
C ALA A 171 19.43 15.02 -26.65
N PHE A 172 18.49 15.57 -25.87
CA PHE A 172 17.90 14.88 -24.74
C PHE A 172 16.89 13.81 -25.16
N ASP A 173 17.08 12.59 -24.69
CA ASP A 173 16.14 11.47 -24.80
C ASP A 173 15.59 11.13 -23.40
N GLU A 174 14.30 11.40 -23.19
CA GLU A 174 13.64 11.18 -21.90
C GLU A 174 13.56 9.70 -21.53
N ASP A 175 13.33 8.81 -22.51
CA ASP A 175 13.18 7.39 -22.25
C ASP A 175 14.51 6.77 -21.84
N VAL A 176 15.62 7.19 -22.47
CA VAL A 176 16.97 6.82 -22.06
C VAL A 176 17.25 7.31 -20.63
N CYS A 177 16.90 8.56 -20.31
CA CYS A 177 17.08 9.13 -18.98
C CYS A 177 16.26 8.37 -17.92
N ARG A 178 14.98 8.05 -18.18
CA ARG A 178 14.15 7.30 -17.23
C ARG A 178 14.67 5.86 -17.02
N ARG A 179 15.13 5.20 -18.08
CA ARG A 179 15.74 3.86 -17.98
C ARG A 179 17.03 3.87 -17.17
N SER A 180 17.88 4.89 -17.33
CA SER A 180 19.13 4.97 -16.55
C SER A 180 18.91 5.22 -15.06
N LEU A 181 17.80 5.87 -14.70
CA LEU A 181 17.40 6.13 -13.30
C LEU A 181 16.62 4.98 -12.64
N ALA A 182 16.06 4.06 -13.42
CA ALA A 182 15.24 2.95 -12.92
C ALA A 182 15.95 2.04 -11.89
N PRO A 183 17.23 1.66 -12.03
CA PRO A 183 17.89 0.79 -11.05
C PRO A 183 18.41 1.51 -9.81
N LEU A 184 18.39 2.85 -9.80
CA LEU A 184 19.01 3.65 -8.74
C LEU A 184 18.16 3.73 -7.47
N THR A 185 18.79 3.99 -6.33
CA THR A 185 18.06 4.34 -5.10
C THR A 185 17.55 5.78 -5.17
N LEU A 186 16.61 6.15 -4.29
CA LEU A 186 16.17 7.55 -4.20
C LEU A 186 17.31 8.49 -3.81
N GLU A 187 18.24 8.01 -2.98
CA GLU A 187 19.43 8.75 -2.57
C GLU A 187 20.36 9.05 -3.76
N ASP A 188 20.62 8.04 -4.60
CA ASP A 188 21.43 8.20 -5.82
C ASP A 188 20.76 9.17 -6.81
N ILE A 189 19.45 9.09 -6.97
CA ILE A 189 18.69 10.04 -7.80
C ILE A 189 18.85 11.47 -7.26
N HIS A 190 18.76 11.67 -5.95
CA HIS A 190 18.99 12.98 -5.35
C HIS A 190 20.44 13.46 -5.49
N ALA A 191 21.42 12.55 -5.44
CA ALA A 191 22.82 12.89 -5.69
C ALA A 191 23.03 13.38 -7.13
N GLN A 192 22.44 12.70 -8.12
CA GLN A 192 22.48 13.17 -9.51
C GLN A 192 21.73 14.48 -9.70
N LEU A 193 20.55 14.61 -9.07
CA LEU A 193 19.74 15.82 -9.14
C LEU A 193 20.54 17.05 -8.70
N ARG A 194 21.28 16.97 -7.59
CA ARG A 194 22.16 18.07 -7.12
C ARG A 194 23.22 18.46 -8.16
N GLY A 195 23.78 17.48 -8.88
CA GLY A 195 24.73 17.74 -9.97
C GLY A 195 24.10 18.46 -11.16
N TYR A 196 22.88 18.07 -11.55
CA TYR A 196 22.11 18.75 -12.59
C TYR A 196 21.69 20.15 -12.17
N GLU A 197 21.29 20.35 -10.91
CA GLU A 197 20.96 21.67 -10.35
C GLU A 197 22.17 22.60 -10.38
N ALA A 198 23.34 22.16 -9.94
CA ALA A 198 24.56 22.97 -10.02
C ALA A 198 24.93 23.36 -11.46
N ARG A 199 24.79 22.44 -12.42
CA ARG A 199 25.00 22.74 -13.85
C ARG A 199 23.98 23.73 -14.39
N PHE A 200 22.72 23.58 -13.96
CA PHE A 200 21.63 24.47 -14.34
C PHE A 200 21.88 25.89 -13.81
N ASP A 201 22.21 26.02 -12.53
CA ASP A 201 22.53 27.30 -11.91
C ASP A 201 23.78 27.94 -12.54
N ALA A 202 24.77 27.16 -12.94
CA ALA A 202 25.93 27.69 -13.67
C ALA A 202 25.55 28.23 -15.07
N LYS A 203 24.61 27.58 -15.77
CA LYS A 203 24.09 28.01 -17.08
C LYS A 203 23.14 29.21 -16.95
N TYR A 204 22.34 29.23 -15.88
CA TYR A 204 21.33 30.23 -15.57
C TYR A 204 21.51 30.77 -14.14
N PRO A 205 22.55 31.60 -13.90
CA PRO A 205 22.84 32.09 -12.55
C PRO A 205 21.61 32.78 -11.94
N PRO A 206 21.19 32.41 -10.71
CA PRO A 206 20.06 33.04 -10.07
C PRO A 206 20.34 34.53 -9.93
N ALA A 207 19.35 35.37 -10.28
CA ALA A 207 19.48 36.80 -10.08
C ALA A 207 19.68 37.08 -8.58
N PRO A 208 20.60 37.98 -8.21
CA PRO A 208 20.80 38.31 -6.81
C PRO A 208 19.49 38.84 -6.22
N VAL A 209 19.08 38.26 -5.09
CA VAL A 209 17.81 38.60 -4.39
C VAL A 209 17.81 40.06 -3.91
N SER A 210 18.99 40.68 -3.81
CA SER A 210 19.14 42.11 -3.60
C SER A 210 19.91 42.75 -4.75
N ARG A 211 19.39 43.87 -5.25
CA ARG A 211 20.19 44.86 -5.96
C ARG A 211 20.57 45.91 -4.93
N PRO A 212 21.85 46.00 -4.50
CA PRO A 212 22.25 47.06 -3.58
C PRO A 212 21.81 48.40 -4.16
N GLU A 213 21.06 49.17 -3.39
CA GLU A 213 20.70 50.52 -3.77
C GLU A 213 21.99 51.31 -3.95
N ARG A 214 22.12 51.98 -5.10
CA ARG A 214 23.31 52.79 -5.39
C ARG A 214 23.29 53.97 -4.42
N LEU A 215 24.18 53.93 -3.42
CA LEU A 215 24.32 55.06 -2.50
C LEU A 215 24.62 56.31 -3.33
N PRO A 216 24.02 57.47 -3.02
CA PRO A 216 24.34 58.71 -3.70
C PRO A 216 25.85 58.94 -3.61
N GLU A 217 26.47 59.26 -4.75
CA GLU A 217 27.90 59.58 -4.81
C GLU A 217 28.15 60.75 -3.86
N ARG A 218 28.71 60.45 -2.68
CA ARG A 218 29.17 61.49 -1.77
C ARG A 218 30.31 62.21 -2.47
N SER A 219 30.20 63.53 -2.57
CA SER A 219 31.31 64.35 -3.06
C SER A 219 32.55 64.05 -2.21
N ALA A 220 33.73 64.03 -2.84
CA ALA A 220 34.99 63.79 -2.11
C ALA A 220 35.21 64.78 -0.95
N ALA A 221 34.59 65.97 -1.03
CA ALA A 221 34.61 66.98 0.02
C ALA A 221 33.85 66.54 1.30
N ASP A 222 32.69 65.90 1.16
CA ASP A 222 31.90 65.42 2.31
C ASP A 222 32.53 64.21 3.01
N ALA A 223 33.22 63.37 2.25
CA ALA A 223 33.92 62.20 2.79
C ALA A 223 35.14 62.63 3.65
N MET A 224 35.89 63.63 3.20
CA MET A 224 37.07 64.13 3.92
C MET A 224 36.69 64.91 5.18
N GLY A 225 35.57 65.63 5.16
CA GLY A 225 35.03 66.31 6.34
C GLY A 225 34.65 65.36 7.48
N LYS A 226 33.92 64.28 7.15
CA LYS A 226 33.55 63.26 8.15
C LYS A 226 34.73 62.45 8.69
N ALA A 227 35.73 62.15 7.85
CA ALA A 227 36.94 61.47 8.31
C ALA A 227 37.73 62.31 9.31
N LEU A 228 37.78 63.64 9.12
CA LEU A 228 38.41 64.57 10.04
C LEU A 228 37.63 64.76 11.36
N GLU A 229 36.29 64.66 11.33
CA GLU A 229 35.47 64.65 12.55
C GLU A 229 35.71 63.39 13.39
N ILE A 230 35.76 62.21 12.77
CA ILE A 230 36.03 60.94 13.47
C ILE A 230 37.45 60.90 14.05
N ALA A 231 38.43 61.51 13.36
CA ALA A 231 39.81 61.55 13.85
C ALA A 231 40.07 62.59 14.96
N ARG A 232 39.09 63.48 15.25
CA ARG A 232 39.20 64.54 16.26
C ARG A 232 38.34 64.30 17.51
N GLY A 233 37.49 63.28 17.50
CA GLY A 233 36.80 62.76 18.69
C GLY A 233 37.48 61.52 19.22
#